data_AF-A0A9P4HUL3-F1
#
_entry.id   AF-A0A9P4HUL3-F1
#
_cell.length_a   1.000
_cell.length_b   1.000
_cell.length_c   1.000
_cell.angle_alpha   90.00
_cell.angle_beta   90.00
_cell.angle_gamma   90.00
#
_symmetry.space_group_name_H-M   'P 1'
#
loop_
_entity.id
_entity.type
_entity.pdbx_description
1 polymer ?
#
loop_
_entity_poly.entity_id
_entity_poly.type
_entity_poly.pdbx_seq_one_letter_code
_entity_poly.pdbx_strand_id
1 'polypeptide(L)'
;MASRHTRQRPASLVELTSSDPVSSEESLSDNETQETYQQDSDAKSDDDYLGPRGESDESDSDSDESEFDESEFDESEPDESEPDERRSTIDDSVEPVLTTQDMGAPPLGSVQGHERSPTNGFEGDHCDDIAAEYRREYNEAGYHRLAKAVIRRVVTHTNTVNGTQRQSFLWASYDYLRSLDRDLLDQVIDGNLALANRTNPAIKAVLKKQAKWAKQAPCIYVRLLVHYDGTALTPKELQNLVNIIRDYRKDPVVASKIDGSSAKDAKAGYRRFLNHRDPPYCPIGRQNEDLDNFCRGIEHRISRYKDKMDEPMKSPLSYYGYATDYATRKRQHDKGQSSSWLMRMVSWVTHQHPLFRQKRVRFSSYVVGLNWKHLQSRVGEILLTFIGQGNIINGGGVCIWNPGQNSNNPYNEQQWREVERYLKNRLQQRKAENLAKDRQILEGFIKRAKKAREGGDEIRSQIRELINSTAEPIRSFLQTMTTSSKEEQEAKLAQLADIAVQYRERAKEYNQDIAKLQMVIEDYLGHEGKVLDAFRAVGVEIPGVDVSGFDDQGAE
;
A
#
# COMPACT_ATOMS: atom_id res chain seq x y z
N MET A 1 40.19 56.18 9.38
CA MET A 1 40.10 55.44 10.66
C MET A 1 39.14 54.27 10.44
N ALA A 2 39.46 53.20 9.71
CA ALA A 2 40.44 52.14 9.96
C ALA A 2 40.20 51.37 11.27
N SER A 3 39.39 50.31 11.21
CA SER A 3 39.68 49.06 11.92
C SER A 3 38.98 47.90 11.22
N ARG A 4 39.78 47.10 10.49
CA ARG A 4 39.41 45.81 9.89
C ARG A 4 39.63 44.74 10.97
N HIS A 5 38.59 44.00 11.32
CA HIS A 5 38.74 42.76 12.09
C HIS A 5 38.77 41.55 11.15
N THR A 6 39.97 41.04 10.93
CA THR A 6 40.29 39.74 10.37
C THR A 6 39.90 38.65 11.38
N ARG A 7 39.01 37.73 10.99
CA ARG A 7 38.75 36.49 11.74
C ARG A 7 39.63 35.37 11.18
N GLN A 8 40.53 34.87 12.02
CA GLN A 8 41.31 33.66 11.81
C GLN A 8 40.41 32.42 11.97
N ARG A 9 40.60 31.44 11.08
CA ARG A 9 40.10 30.06 11.22
C ARG A 9 41.07 29.27 12.13
N PRO A 10 40.60 28.50 13.12
CA PRO A 10 41.43 27.49 13.75
C PRO A 10 41.43 26.21 12.88
N ALA A 11 42.63 25.73 12.60
CA ALA A 11 42.89 24.40 12.07
C ALA A 11 42.73 23.38 13.21
N SER A 12 41.86 22.39 13.03
CA SER A 12 41.82 21.19 13.88
C SER A 12 42.39 20.01 13.10
N LEU A 13 43.58 19.59 13.50
CA LEU A 13 44.14 18.26 13.24
C LEU A 13 43.14 17.19 13.69
N VAL A 14 42.83 16.24 12.83
CA VAL A 14 42.31 14.93 13.21
C VAL A 14 43.24 13.89 12.61
N GLU A 15 43.81 13.08 13.49
CA GLU A 15 44.77 12.02 13.21
C GLU A 15 44.12 10.92 12.35
N LEU A 16 44.82 10.57 11.27
CA LEU A 16 44.58 9.39 10.44
C LEU A 16 45.27 8.21 11.11
N THR A 17 44.53 7.29 11.70
CA THR A 17 45.03 5.96 12.04
C THR A 17 44.79 5.03 10.86
N SER A 18 45.88 4.73 10.15
CA SER A 18 46.04 3.66 9.18
C SER A 18 45.95 2.29 9.87
N SER A 19 45.10 1.41 9.35
CA SER A 19 45.20 -0.03 9.59
C SER A 19 45.09 -0.74 8.25
N ASP A 20 46.23 -1.28 7.82
CA ASP A 20 46.41 -2.06 6.60
C ASP A 20 45.66 -3.42 6.64
N PRO A 21 45.41 -4.02 5.46
CA PRO A 21 44.52 -5.16 5.30
C PRO A 21 45.24 -6.50 5.48
N VAL A 22 44.54 -7.46 6.06
CA VAL A 22 44.96 -8.86 6.09
C VAL A 22 44.45 -9.55 4.83
N SER A 23 45.40 -10.00 4.02
CA SER A 23 45.29 -10.92 2.90
C SER A 23 44.90 -12.33 3.36
N SER A 24 43.92 -12.94 2.69
CA SER A 24 43.86 -14.39 2.55
C SER A 24 43.41 -14.73 1.13
N GLU A 25 44.36 -15.27 0.39
CA GLU A 25 44.21 -15.95 -0.90
C GLU A 25 43.22 -17.11 -0.76
N GLU A 26 42.28 -17.25 -1.69
CA GLU A 26 41.76 -18.56 -2.06
C GLU A 26 41.38 -18.57 -3.53
N SER A 27 41.71 -19.71 -4.14
CA SER A 27 42.02 -19.95 -5.53
C SER A 27 40.80 -20.26 -6.40
N LEU A 28 40.87 -19.74 -7.63
CA LEU A 28 40.47 -20.31 -8.92
C LEU A 28 39.69 -21.64 -8.91
N SER A 29 38.50 -21.64 -9.49
CA SER A 29 38.16 -22.68 -10.48
C SER A 29 37.24 -22.11 -11.56
N ASP A 30 37.74 -22.21 -12.78
CA ASP A 30 37.09 -21.88 -14.05
C ASP A 30 35.94 -22.83 -14.35
N ASN A 31 34.85 -22.31 -14.89
CA ASN A 31 33.95 -23.09 -15.74
C ASN A 31 33.38 -22.17 -16.83
N GLU A 32 34.06 -22.19 -17.97
CA GLU A 32 33.54 -21.75 -19.25
C GLU A 32 32.41 -22.69 -19.70
N THR A 33 31.21 -22.15 -19.89
CA THR A 33 30.17 -22.78 -20.71
C THR A 33 30.05 -21.99 -22.00
N GLN A 34 30.66 -22.52 -23.07
CA GLN A 34 30.33 -22.20 -24.45
C GLN A 34 28.96 -22.79 -24.77
N GLU A 35 28.00 -21.96 -25.19
CA GLU A 35 26.83 -22.43 -25.94
C GLU A 35 26.83 -21.81 -27.33
N THR A 36 26.89 -22.73 -28.30
CA THR A 36 26.91 -22.58 -29.74
C THR A 36 25.59 -22.09 -30.30
N TYR A 37 25.65 -21.06 -31.14
CA TYR A 37 24.60 -20.72 -32.10
C TYR A 37 24.55 -21.77 -33.21
N GLN A 38 23.43 -22.48 -33.36
CA GLN A 38 23.10 -23.25 -34.55
C GLN A 38 22.01 -22.53 -35.33
N GLN A 39 22.36 -22.18 -36.57
CA GLN A 39 21.46 -21.82 -37.66
C GLN A 39 20.83 -23.10 -38.18
N ASP A 40 19.50 -23.16 -38.25
CA ASP A 40 18.80 -24.09 -39.13
C ASP A 40 18.04 -23.31 -40.19
N SER A 41 18.45 -23.57 -41.43
CA SER A 41 17.86 -23.16 -42.68
C SER A 41 16.90 -24.24 -43.22
N ASP A 42 15.99 -23.79 -44.06
CA ASP A 42 15.33 -24.54 -45.14
C ASP A 42 14.26 -25.59 -44.79
N ALA A 43 13.00 -25.21 -45.03
CA ALA A 43 12.03 -26.09 -45.66
C ALA A 43 11.11 -25.29 -46.59
N LYS A 44 11.30 -25.53 -47.89
CA LYS A 44 10.42 -25.16 -49.00
C LYS A 44 9.13 -25.99 -48.94
N SER A 45 8.00 -25.40 -49.33
CA SER A 45 7.06 -26.09 -50.20
C SER A 45 6.22 -25.06 -50.95
N ASP A 46 6.35 -25.14 -52.27
CA ASP A 46 5.56 -24.47 -53.29
C ASP A 46 4.06 -24.81 -53.15
N ASP A 47 3.19 -23.87 -53.49
CA ASP A 47 2.05 -24.19 -54.34
C ASP A 47 1.49 -22.93 -55.03
N ASP A 48 1.36 -23.08 -56.34
CA ASP A 48 0.93 -22.13 -57.35
C ASP A 48 -0.53 -21.68 -57.18
N TYR A 49 -0.81 -20.39 -57.40
CA TYR A 49 -2.03 -20.00 -58.11
C TYR A 49 -1.87 -18.69 -58.90
N LEU A 50 -2.09 -18.79 -60.21
CA LEU A 50 -1.97 -17.73 -61.21
C LEU A 50 -3.28 -16.95 -61.41
N GLY A 51 -3.26 -15.66 -61.04
CA GLY A 51 -3.81 -14.49 -61.75
C GLY A 51 -5.35 -14.32 -61.93
N PRO A 52 -5.82 -13.22 -62.58
CA PRO A 52 -5.13 -11.95 -62.89
C PRO A 52 -5.97 -10.65 -62.66
N ARG A 53 -5.24 -9.52 -62.65
CA ARG A 53 -5.58 -8.16 -63.15
C ARG A 53 -6.78 -7.37 -62.58
N GLY A 54 -6.43 -6.20 -62.03
CA GLY A 54 -7.29 -5.02 -61.96
C GLY A 54 -6.44 -3.79 -61.64
N GLU A 55 -6.10 -3.01 -62.67
CA GLU A 55 -5.39 -1.74 -62.63
C GLU A 55 -6.27 -0.61 -62.05
N SER A 56 -5.69 0.24 -61.20
CA SER A 56 -5.89 1.70 -61.07
C SER A 56 -5.09 2.12 -59.83
N ASP A 57 -3.95 2.80 -59.99
CA ASP A 57 -3.84 4.26 -60.10
C ASP A 57 -4.71 4.98 -59.06
N GLU A 58 -4.08 5.51 -58.00
CA GLU A 58 -3.92 6.95 -57.82
C GLU A 58 -3.27 7.32 -56.46
N SER A 59 -2.27 8.20 -56.58
CA SER A 59 -1.88 9.28 -55.66
C SER A 59 -1.33 8.97 -54.26
N ASP A 60 0.00 9.08 -54.17
CA ASP A 60 0.76 9.96 -53.27
C ASP A 60 -0.06 10.78 -52.26
N SER A 61 0.19 10.52 -50.98
CA SER A 61 0.18 11.58 -49.98
C SER A 61 1.29 11.31 -48.97
N ASP A 62 2.41 12.00 -49.18
CA ASP A 62 3.43 12.25 -48.17
C ASP A 62 2.77 12.96 -46.99
N SER A 63 2.63 12.27 -45.86
CA SER A 63 2.36 12.91 -44.58
C SER A 63 3.64 12.87 -43.76
N ASP A 64 4.30 14.03 -43.75
CA ASP A 64 5.38 14.44 -42.86
C ASP A 64 5.25 13.81 -41.45
N GLU A 65 6.20 12.93 -41.13
CA GLU A 65 6.51 12.59 -39.75
C GLU A 65 7.19 13.81 -39.11
N SER A 66 6.40 14.66 -38.45
CA SER A 66 6.94 15.71 -37.60
C SER A 66 7.65 15.06 -36.41
N GLU A 67 8.97 15.05 -36.45
CA GLU A 67 9.85 14.86 -35.30
C GLU A 67 9.41 15.82 -34.19
N PHE A 68 8.85 15.27 -33.12
CA PHE A 68 8.48 16.03 -31.93
C PHE A 68 9.75 16.21 -31.09
N ASP A 69 10.37 17.38 -31.25
CA ASP A 69 11.53 17.85 -30.51
C ASP A 69 11.32 17.73 -28.98
N GLU A 70 12.10 16.86 -28.33
CA GLU A 70 12.13 16.65 -26.88
C GLU A 70 13.13 17.60 -26.19
N SER A 71 13.24 18.85 -26.63
CA SER A 71 14.03 19.85 -25.90
C SER A 71 13.29 20.31 -24.64
N GLU A 72 13.84 19.91 -23.49
CA GLU A 72 13.89 20.70 -22.25
C GLU A 72 12.54 21.06 -21.58
N PHE A 73 12.06 20.13 -20.75
CA PHE A 73 11.32 20.53 -19.55
C PHE A 73 12.35 20.98 -18.49
N ASP A 74 12.94 22.15 -18.71
CA ASP A 74 13.76 22.84 -17.72
C ASP A 74 12.84 23.42 -16.64
N GLU A 75 12.98 22.94 -15.41
CA GLU A 75 12.33 23.52 -14.23
C GLU A 75 13.09 24.81 -13.88
N SER A 76 13.02 25.84 -14.74
CA SER A 76 13.61 27.14 -14.46
C SER A 76 12.98 27.72 -13.19
N GLU A 77 13.83 28.00 -12.20
CA GLU A 77 13.49 28.62 -10.92
C GLU A 77 12.69 29.92 -11.15
N PRO A 78 11.65 30.20 -10.33
CA PRO A 78 11.02 31.51 -10.37
C PRO A 78 12.01 32.55 -9.81
N ASP A 79 12.41 33.47 -10.68
CA ASP A 79 13.16 34.69 -10.36
C ASP A 79 12.38 35.50 -9.30
N GLU A 80 12.95 35.62 -8.11
CA GLU A 80 12.42 36.43 -7.02
C GLU A 80 12.79 37.90 -7.22
N SER A 81 12.10 38.58 -8.14
CA SER A 81 12.02 40.04 -8.16
C SER A 81 10.77 40.52 -7.41
N GLU A 82 10.98 41.53 -6.57
CA GLU A 82 10.15 42.11 -5.50
C GLU A 82 8.64 42.33 -5.79
N PRO A 83 7.77 42.33 -4.76
CA PRO A 83 6.32 42.39 -4.94
C PRO A 83 5.84 43.83 -5.21
N ASP A 84 5.21 44.02 -6.38
CA ASP A 84 4.50 45.24 -6.75
C ASP A 84 3.10 45.26 -6.10
N GLU A 85 2.82 46.34 -5.35
CA GLU A 85 1.56 46.57 -4.64
C GLU A 85 0.42 46.89 -5.62
N ARG A 86 -0.28 45.86 -6.13
CA ARG A 86 -1.59 46.07 -6.77
C ARG A 86 -2.63 45.06 -6.29
N ARG A 87 -3.50 45.54 -5.38
CA ARG A 87 -4.79 44.92 -5.04
C ARG A 87 -5.65 44.82 -6.30
N SER A 88 -5.81 43.60 -6.79
CA SER A 88 -6.82 43.21 -7.77
C SER A 88 -8.08 42.74 -7.02
N THR A 89 -9.19 43.47 -7.22
CA THR A 89 -10.54 43.02 -6.88
C THR A 89 -10.97 41.98 -7.91
N ILE A 90 -10.97 40.70 -7.52
CA ILE A 90 -11.54 39.62 -8.33
C ILE A 90 -13.03 39.54 -7.99
N ASP A 91 -13.86 39.78 -9.00
CA ASP A 91 -15.30 39.57 -9.03
C ASP A 91 -15.58 38.10 -9.40
N ASP A 92 -16.09 37.32 -8.45
CA ASP A 92 -16.34 35.87 -8.55
C ASP A 92 -17.86 35.60 -8.71
N SER A 93 -18.52 36.28 -9.65
CA SER A 93 -19.88 35.93 -10.08
C SER A 93 -19.84 35.00 -11.29
N VAL A 94 -19.53 33.72 -11.07
CA VAL A 94 -19.77 32.64 -12.06
C VAL A 94 -20.64 31.58 -11.40
N GLU A 95 -21.94 31.61 -11.73
CA GLU A 95 -22.87 30.53 -11.41
C GLU A 95 -22.54 29.27 -12.23
N PRO A 96 -22.59 28.06 -11.65
CA PRO A 96 -22.52 26.84 -12.44
C PRO A 96 -23.91 26.45 -12.94
N VAL A 97 -24.15 26.65 -14.24
CA VAL A 97 -25.20 25.98 -15.01
C VAL A 97 -24.67 24.63 -15.50
N LEU A 98 -25.34 23.53 -15.14
CA LEU A 98 -25.61 22.36 -16.00
C LEU A 98 -26.35 21.27 -15.20
N THR A 99 -27.67 21.22 -15.38
CA THR A 99 -28.51 20.05 -15.12
C THR A 99 -28.59 19.22 -16.40
N THR A 100 -28.10 17.98 -16.39
CA THR A 100 -28.36 17.01 -17.47
C THR A 100 -29.34 15.94 -17.00
N GLN A 101 -30.37 15.74 -17.81
CA GLN A 101 -31.44 14.77 -17.63
C GLN A 101 -30.95 13.32 -17.71
N ASP A 102 -31.68 12.51 -16.96
CA ASP A 102 -31.50 11.12 -16.59
C ASP A 102 -31.77 10.15 -17.76
N MET A 103 -30.84 9.22 -18.01
CA MET A 103 -31.02 8.06 -18.88
C MET A 103 -30.36 6.82 -18.24
N GLY A 104 -31.15 6.11 -17.42
CA GLY A 104 -31.30 4.65 -17.51
C GLY A 104 -30.06 3.77 -17.30
N ALA A 105 -29.46 3.80 -16.12
CA ALA A 105 -28.76 2.66 -15.53
C ALA A 105 -29.35 2.41 -14.13
N PRO A 106 -29.47 1.15 -13.66
CA PRO A 106 -30.07 0.88 -12.35
C PRO A 106 -29.31 1.67 -11.27
N PRO A 107 -30.00 2.49 -10.45
CA PRO A 107 -29.33 3.33 -9.47
C PRO A 107 -28.69 2.43 -8.42
N LEU A 108 -27.35 2.41 -8.38
CA LEU A 108 -26.64 2.12 -7.14
C LEU A 108 -27.11 3.19 -6.15
N GLY A 109 -27.94 2.79 -5.19
CA GLY A 109 -28.80 3.66 -4.36
C GLY A 109 -28.21 5.03 -4.08
N SER A 110 -29.01 6.07 -4.35
CA SER A 110 -28.72 7.44 -3.97
C SER A 110 -28.37 7.47 -2.48
N VAL A 111 -27.13 7.86 -2.17
CA VAL A 111 -26.60 7.94 -0.81
C VAL A 111 -27.25 9.14 -0.13
N GLN A 112 -28.47 8.96 0.37
CA GLN A 112 -29.12 9.92 1.27
C GLN A 112 -28.38 9.89 2.61
N GLY A 113 -27.79 11.03 2.98
CA GLY A 113 -27.38 11.38 4.35
C GLY A 113 -26.82 10.23 5.19
N HIS A 114 -25.75 9.57 4.76
CA HIS A 114 -25.06 8.62 5.64
C HIS A 114 -24.43 9.40 6.81
N GLU A 115 -25.07 9.32 7.98
CA GLU A 115 -24.43 9.51 9.26
C GLU A 115 -23.12 8.69 9.24
N ARG A 116 -21.98 9.38 9.32
CA ARG A 116 -20.70 8.67 9.38
C ARG A 116 -20.69 7.91 10.70
N SER A 117 -20.46 6.59 10.65
CA SER A 117 -20.33 5.75 11.85
C SER A 117 -19.37 6.41 12.86
N PRO A 118 -19.67 6.37 14.17
CA PRO A 118 -18.75 6.83 15.19
C PRO A 118 -17.42 6.10 15.03
N THR A 119 -16.33 6.86 14.96
CA THR A 119 -14.96 6.42 14.65
C THR A 119 -14.29 5.62 15.77
N ASN A 120 -15.06 4.94 16.61
CA ASN A 120 -14.60 4.22 17.80
C ASN A 120 -13.70 3.00 17.48
N GLY A 121 -13.44 2.68 16.21
CA GLY A 121 -12.79 1.44 15.79
C GLY A 121 -11.26 1.46 15.65
N PHE A 122 -10.60 2.63 15.65
CA PHE A 122 -9.15 2.72 15.43
C PHE A 122 -8.34 2.94 16.71
N GLU A 123 -8.98 2.92 17.89
CA GLU A 123 -8.27 3.05 19.17
C GLU A 123 -7.39 1.81 19.41
N GLY A 124 -6.12 1.90 18.98
CA GLY A 124 -5.09 0.91 19.28
C GLY A 124 -4.15 0.60 18.13
N ASP A 125 -4.62 0.67 16.88
CA ASP A 125 -3.80 0.26 15.74
C ASP A 125 -2.91 1.39 15.24
N HIS A 126 -1.59 1.17 15.33
CA HIS A 126 -0.60 2.11 14.84
C HIS A 126 -0.36 1.92 13.34
N CYS A 127 -0.25 3.01 12.57
CA CYS A 127 -0.11 2.95 11.11
C CYS A 127 1.05 2.06 10.63
N ASP A 128 2.16 2.04 11.37
CA ASP A 128 3.34 1.23 11.01
C ASP A 128 3.11 -0.27 11.22
N ASP A 129 2.29 -0.67 12.20
CA ASP A 129 1.93 -2.07 12.41
C ASP A 129 1.00 -2.55 11.30
N ILE A 130 0.06 -1.69 10.89
CA ILE A 130 -0.84 -1.98 9.77
C ILE A 130 -0.04 -2.13 8.48
N ALA A 131 0.93 -1.23 8.23
CA ALA A 131 1.81 -1.35 7.07
C ALA A 131 2.66 -2.64 7.11
N ALA A 132 3.18 -3.02 8.29
CA ALA A 132 3.91 -4.26 8.47
C ALA A 132 3.03 -5.51 8.27
N GLU A 133 1.78 -5.47 8.74
CA GLU A 133 0.77 -6.51 8.49
C GLU A 133 0.53 -6.66 6.99
N TYR A 134 0.28 -5.57 6.27
CA TYR A 134 0.06 -5.59 4.83
C TYR A 134 1.28 -6.06 4.06
N ARG A 135 2.50 -5.65 4.45
CA ARG A 135 3.74 -6.15 3.88
C ARG A 135 3.87 -7.65 4.05
N ARG A 136 3.58 -8.18 5.24
CA ARG A 136 3.62 -9.62 5.55
C ARG A 136 2.61 -10.38 4.69
N GLU A 137 1.35 -9.98 4.70
CA GLU A 137 0.28 -10.62 3.92
C GLU A 137 0.59 -10.59 2.41
N TYR A 138 1.16 -9.49 1.92
CA TYR A 138 1.59 -9.37 0.53
C TYR A 138 2.76 -10.29 0.17
N ASN A 139 3.78 -10.38 1.02
CA ASN A 139 4.95 -11.22 0.78
C ASN A 139 4.63 -12.73 0.90
N GLU A 140 3.73 -13.11 1.81
CA GLU A 140 3.41 -14.51 2.08
C GLU A 140 2.55 -15.14 0.99
N ALA A 141 1.58 -14.41 0.45
CA ALA A 141 0.62 -14.97 -0.51
C ALA A 141 0.04 -13.95 -1.51
N GLY A 142 0.81 -12.90 -1.83
CA GLY A 142 0.57 -12.04 -2.99
C GLY A 142 -0.63 -11.10 -2.84
N TYR A 143 -1.22 -10.73 -3.98
CA TYR A 143 -2.25 -9.69 -4.01
C TYR A 143 -3.56 -10.11 -3.32
N HIS A 144 -3.87 -11.41 -3.28
CA HIS A 144 -5.12 -11.93 -2.70
C HIS A 144 -5.20 -11.74 -1.19
N ARG A 145 -4.14 -12.12 -0.46
CA ARG A 145 -4.07 -11.92 0.99
C ARG A 145 -4.07 -10.44 1.34
N LEU A 146 -3.32 -9.62 0.61
CA LEU A 146 -3.35 -8.17 0.77
C LEU A 146 -4.78 -7.61 0.60
N ALA A 147 -5.49 -8.00 -0.46
CA ALA A 147 -6.88 -7.57 -0.69
C ALA A 147 -7.80 -7.98 0.47
N LYS A 148 -7.70 -9.23 0.96
CA LYS A 148 -8.47 -9.72 2.10
C LYS A 148 -8.15 -8.94 3.39
N ALA A 149 -6.88 -8.70 3.70
CA ALA A 149 -6.45 -7.95 4.87
C ALA A 149 -6.98 -6.52 4.84
N VAL A 150 -6.88 -5.84 3.70
CA VAL A 150 -7.42 -4.49 3.52
C VAL A 150 -8.94 -4.49 3.67
N ILE A 151 -9.66 -5.43 3.04
CA ILE A 151 -11.13 -5.48 3.10
C ILE A 151 -11.64 -5.79 4.51
N ARG A 152 -10.97 -6.66 5.27
CA ARG A 152 -11.29 -6.87 6.68
C ARG A 152 -11.32 -5.53 7.41
N ARG A 153 -10.27 -4.72 7.26
CA ARG A 153 -10.19 -3.38 7.86
C ARG A 153 -11.21 -2.41 7.29
N VAL A 154 -11.46 -2.40 5.97
CA VAL A 154 -12.50 -1.54 5.37
C VAL A 154 -13.87 -1.84 5.96
N VAL A 155 -14.24 -3.11 6.11
CA VAL A 155 -15.54 -3.52 6.69
C VAL A 155 -15.63 -3.15 8.17
N THR A 156 -14.54 -3.30 8.93
CA THR A 156 -14.52 -2.92 10.35
C THR A 156 -14.65 -1.41 10.57
N HIS A 157 -14.04 -0.60 9.70
CA HIS A 157 -13.88 0.83 9.94
C HIS A 157 -14.78 1.73 9.08
N THR A 158 -15.47 1.16 8.09
CA THR A 158 -16.33 1.92 7.19
C THR A 158 -17.60 1.16 6.89
N ASN A 159 -18.69 1.90 6.69
CA ASN A 159 -19.93 1.36 6.15
C ASN A 159 -19.91 1.32 4.61
N THR A 160 -18.72 1.43 3.98
CA THR A 160 -18.62 1.60 2.52
C THR A 160 -18.82 0.28 1.76
N VAL A 161 -18.71 -0.87 2.42
CA VAL A 161 -18.87 -2.20 1.82
C VAL A 161 -19.90 -3.00 2.62
N ASN A 162 -21.09 -3.19 2.05
CA ASN A 162 -22.15 -4.00 2.67
C ASN A 162 -21.87 -5.50 2.48
N GLY A 163 -22.39 -6.34 3.40
CA GLY A 163 -22.11 -7.78 3.43
C GLY A 163 -22.40 -8.52 2.11
N THR A 164 -23.48 -8.17 1.40
CA THR A 164 -23.85 -8.76 0.10
C THR A 164 -22.89 -8.40 -1.03
N GLN A 165 -22.17 -7.28 -0.93
CA GLN A 165 -21.22 -6.80 -1.94
C GLN A 165 -19.77 -7.21 -1.64
N ARG A 166 -19.51 -7.79 -0.46
CA ARG A 166 -18.16 -8.08 0.02
C ARG A 166 -17.36 -8.94 -0.95
N GLN A 167 -17.99 -9.97 -1.53
CA GLN A 167 -17.29 -10.87 -2.45
C GLN A 167 -16.95 -10.18 -3.78
N SER A 168 -17.90 -9.46 -4.38
CA SER A 168 -17.65 -8.69 -5.61
C SER A 168 -16.60 -7.60 -5.40
N PHE A 169 -16.63 -6.95 -4.23
CA PHE A 169 -15.63 -5.96 -3.85
C PHE A 169 -14.24 -6.60 -3.66
N LEU A 170 -14.16 -7.78 -3.07
CA LEU A 170 -12.92 -8.56 -2.95
C LEU A 170 -12.34 -8.91 -4.31
N TRP A 171 -13.16 -9.39 -5.24
CA TRP A 171 -12.71 -9.71 -6.58
C TRP A 171 -12.23 -8.48 -7.36
N ALA A 172 -12.98 -7.38 -7.29
CA ALA A 172 -12.57 -6.12 -7.89
C ALA A 172 -11.28 -5.59 -7.26
N SER A 173 -11.10 -5.78 -5.96
CA SER A 173 -9.91 -5.38 -5.22
C SER A 173 -8.68 -6.16 -5.67
N TYR A 174 -8.81 -7.48 -5.74
CA TYR A 174 -7.76 -8.34 -6.26
C TYR A 174 -7.41 -7.98 -7.72
N ASP A 175 -8.41 -7.79 -8.59
CA ASP A 175 -8.19 -7.36 -9.98
C ASP A 175 -7.48 -6.01 -10.12
N TYR A 176 -7.84 -5.07 -9.25
CA TYR A 176 -7.21 -3.76 -9.22
C TYR A 176 -5.75 -3.87 -8.75
N LEU A 177 -5.48 -4.55 -7.64
CA LEU A 177 -4.12 -4.69 -7.10
C LEU A 177 -3.16 -5.35 -8.09
N ARG A 178 -3.57 -6.43 -8.78
CA ARG A 178 -2.72 -7.09 -9.78
C ARG A 178 -2.44 -6.24 -11.02
N SER A 179 -3.19 -5.15 -11.23
CA SER A 179 -2.93 -4.21 -12.31
C SER A 179 -1.91 -3.12 -11.96
N LEU A 180 -1.63 -2.98 -10.66
CA LEU A 180 -0.65 -2.02 -10.18
C LEU A 180 0.75 -2.52 -10.51
N ASP A 181 1.63 -1.55 -10.71
CA ASP A 181 3.05 -1.84 -10.82
C ASP A 181 3.55 -2.33 -9.46
N ARG A 182 4.25 -3.46 -9.43
CA ARG A 182 4.63 -4.14 -8.18
C ARG A 182 5.54 -3.27 -7.32
N ASP A 183 6.60 -2.72 -7.92
CA ASP A 183 7.57 -1.92 -7.20
C ASP A 183 6.91 -0.63 -6.68
N LEU A 184 5.97 -0.07 -7.45
CA LEU A 184 5.17 1.06 -7.02
C LEU A 184 4.26 0.73 -5.83
N LEU A 185 3.58 -0.42 -5.86
CA LEU A 185 2.77 -0.89 -4.73
C LEU A 185 3.63 -1.11 -3.48
N ASP A 186 4.84 -1.64 -3.66
CA ASP A 186 5.80 -1.79 -2.57
C ASP A 186 6.12 -0.43 -1.93
N GLN A 187 6.40 0.58 -2.74
CA GLN A 187 6.63 1.94 -2.22
C GLN A 187 5.40 2.56 -1.53
N VAL A 188 4.19 2.20 -1.97
CA VAL A 188 2.93 2.63 -1.32
C VAL A 188 2.75 1.96 0.04
N ILE A 189 2.97 0.64 0.15
CA ILE A 189 2.89 -0.11 1.41
C ILE A 189 3.93 0.41 2.41
N ASP A 190 5.17 0.67 1.97
CA ASP A 190 6.23 1.17 2.86
C ASP A 190 6.08 2.66 3.21
N GLY A 191 5.31 3.41 2.42
CA GLY A 191 5.20 4.85 2.55
C GLY A 191 6.44 5.62 2.06
N ASN A 192 7.29 5.02 1.23
CA ASN A 192 8.57 5.60 0.79
C ASN A 192 8.53 6.20 -0.61
N LEU A 193 7.36 6.28 -1.25
CA LEU A 193 7.24 6.65 -2.66
C LEU A 193 7.90 7.98 -3.05
N ALA A 194 7.77 9.02 -2.22
CA ALA A 194 8.36 10.32 -2.53
C ALA A 194 9.90 10.27 -2.56
N LEU A 195 10.50 9.62 -1.56
CA LEU A 195 11.95 9.40 -1.48
C LEU A 195 12.43 8.50 -2.62
N ALA A 196 11.74 7.39 -2.86
CA ALA A 196 12.07 6.45 -3.94
C ALA A 196 12.01 7.12 -5.32
N ASN A 197 11.08 8.04 -5.57
CA ASN A 197 11.06 8.82 -6.81
C ASN A 197 12.30 9.70 -7.00
N ARG A 198 12.97 10.11 -5.90
CA ARG A 198 14.20 10.90 -5.94
C ARG A 198 15.45 10.04 -6.09
N THR A 199 15.48 8.89 -5.43
CA THR A 199 16.69 8.07 -5.28
C THR A 199 16.73 6.83 -6.17
N ASN A 200 15.57 6.35 -6.65
CA ASN A 200 15.45 5.14 -7.45
C ASN A 200 14.99 5.48 -8.89
N PRO A 201 15.89 5.40 -9.89
CA PRO A 201 15.55 5.68 -11.30
C PRO A 201 14.42 4.81 -11.86
N ALA A 202 14.30 3.54 -11.43
CA ALA A 202 13.26 2.65 -11.91
C ALA A 202 11.87 3.11 -11.44
N ILE A 203 11.73 3.46 -10.16
CA ILE A 203 10.48 4.01 -9.61
C ILE A 203 10.13 5.34 -10.30
N LYS A 204 11.12 6.22 -10.51
CA LYS A 204 10.92 7.48 -11.24
C LYS A 204 10.41 7.24 -12.66
N ALA A 205 10.96 6.25 -13.37
CA ALA A 205 10.52 5.89 -14.71
C ALA A 205 9.08 5.35 -14.73
N VAL A 206 8.73 4.46 -13.78
CA VAL A 206 7.36 3.95 -13.61
C VAL A 206 6.38 5.09 -13.36
N LEU A 207 6.71 6.02 -12.45
CA LEU A 207 5.86 7.18 -12.14
C LEU A 207 5.69 8.12 -13.34
N LYS A 208 6.75 8.40 -14.10
CA LYS A 208 6.67 9.19 -15.34
C LYS A 208 5.74 8.52 -16.36
N LYS A 209 5.84 7.20 -16.51
CA LYS A 209 4.97 6.40 -17.39
C LYS A 209 3.51 6.42 -16.92
N GLN A 210 3.25 6.25 -15.64
CA GLN A 210 1.90 6.33 -15.05
C GLN A 210 1.27 7.72 -15.26
N ALA A 211 2.04 8.78 -15.03
CA ALA A 211 1.58 10.15 -15.26
C ALA A 211 1.28 10.42 -16.75
N LYS A 212 2.07 9.87 -17.68
CA LYS A 212 1.79 9.95 -19.12
C LYS A 212 0.47 9.27 -19.47
N TRP A 213 0.21 8.08 -18.94
CA TRP A 213 -1.02 7.33 -19.19
C TRP A 213 -2.26 7.98 -18.55
N ALA A 214 -2.11 8.60 -17.37
CA ALA A 214 -3.18 9.32 -16.70
C ALA A 214 -3.67 10.59 -17.43
N LYS A 215 -3.02 10.97 -18.55
CA LYS A 215 -3.55 12.00 -19.47
C LYS A 215 -4.77 11.52 -20.24
N GLN A 216 -4.92 10.20 -20.44
CA GLN A 216 -5.96 9.59 -21.26
C GLN A 216 -6.83 8.59 -20.50
N ALA A 217 -6.60 8.43 -19.19
CA ALA A 217 -7.32 7.50 -18.36
C ALA A 217 -7.54 8.07 -16.96
N PRO A 218 -8.71 7.84 -16.34
CA PRO A 218 -8.91 8.12 -14.95
C PRO A 218 -7.92 7.34 -14.07
N CYS A 219 -7.57 7.89 -12.92
CA CYS A 219 -6.49 7.36 -12.09
C CYS A 219 -6.75 7.58 -10.61
N ILE A 220 -6.01 6.83 -9.78
CA ILE A 220 -5.83 7.12 -8.37
C ILE A 220 -4.45 7.76 -8.21
N TYR A 221 -4.43 8.90 -7.54
CA TYR A 221 -3.20 9.60 -7.18
C TYR A 221 -3.03 9.64 -5.67
N VAL A 222 -1.79 9.85 -5.25
CA VAL A 222 -1.43 10.15 -3.88
C VAL A 222 -0.79 11.53 -3.80
N ARG A 223 -1.06 12.26 -2.71
CA ARG A 223 -0.31 13.45 -2.28
C ARG A 223 0.38 13.14 -0.95
N LEU A 224 1.68 13.38 -0.88
CA LEU A 224 2.52 13.07 0.28
C LEU A 224 3.12 14.36 0.83
N LEU A 225 2.94 14.63 2.13
CA LEU A 225 3.54 15.77 2.80
C LEU A 225 5.00 15.45 3.14
N VAL A 226 5.93 16.04 2.40
CA VAL A 226 7.37 15.73 2.47
C VAL A 226 8.22 16.98 2.36
N HIS A 227 9.47 16.86 2.78
CA HIS A 227 10.53 17.82 2.46
C HIS A 227 10.82 17.81 0.96
N TYR A 228 11.56 18.80 0.47
CA TYR A 228 11.89 18.92 -0.96
C TYR A 228 12.67 17.71 -1.51
N ASP A 229 13.50 17.09 -0.67
CA ASP A 229 14.28 15.88 -0.97
C ASP A 229 13.45 14.58 -0.96
N GLY A 230 12.15 14.67 -0.66
CA GLY A 230 11.23 13.53 -0.60
C GLY A 230 11.19 12.80 0.75
N THR A 231 11.96 13.23 1.75
CA THR A 231 11.90 12.66 3.10
C THR A 231 10.63 13.08 3.84
N ALA A 232 10.11 12.20 4.70
CA ALA A 232 8.98 12.52 5.55
C ALA A 232 9.37 13.53 6.65
N LEU A 233 8.36 14.18 7.24
CA LEU A 233 8.58 15.03 8.41
C LEU A 233 9.07 14.19 9.59
N THR A 234 9.83 14.81 10.51
CA THR A 234 10.21 14.17 11.77
C THR A 234 9.04 14.17 12.77
N PRO A 235 9.04 13.30 13.79
CA PRO A 235 8.02 13.34 14.84
C PRO A 235 7.91 14.71 15.52
N LYS A 236 9.04 15.41 15.71
CA LYS A 236 9.07 16.77 16.27
C LYS A 236 8.42 17.81 15.37
N GLU A 237 8.61 17.70 14.06
CA GLU A 237 7.93 18.55 13.08
C GLU A 237 6.42 18.31 13.06
N LEU A 238 6.00 17.05 13.14
CA LEU A 238 4.59 16.69 13.26
C LEU A 238 3.98 17.19 14.58
N GLN A 239 4.71 17.11 15.70
CA GLN A 239 4.27 17.67 16.98
C GLN A 239 4.09 19.19 16.88
N ASN A 240 5.03 19.89 16.24
CA ASN A 240 4.92 21.33 16.01
C ASN A 240 3.72 21.66 15.12
N LEU A 241 3.47 20.87 14.07
CA LEU A 241 2.29 21.02 13.21
C LEU A 241 0.99 20.91 14.04
N VAL A 242 0.88 19.89 14.90
CA VAL A 242 -0.28 19.71 15.79
C VAL A 242 -0.45 20.90 16.73
N ASN A 243 0.64 21.38 17.34
CA ASN A 243 0.61 22.52 18.25
C ASN A 243 0.12 23.79 17.52
N ILE A 244 0.67 24.09 16.34
CA ILE A 244 0.26 25.24 15.53
C ILE A 244 -1.22 25.15 15.13
N ILE A 245 -1.69 23.96 14.77
CA ILE A 245 -3.10 23.71 14.43
C ILE A 245 -4.03 23.92 15.63
N ARG A 246 -3.62 23.51 16.83
CA ARG A 246 -4.37 23.75 18.07
C ARG A 246 -4.38 25.23 18.44
N ASP A 247 -3.25 25.89 18.31
CA ASP A 247 -3.12 27.32 18.57
C ASP A 247 -3.95 28.12 17.57
N TYR A 248 -4.00 27.73 16.30
CA TYR A 248 -4.88 28.33 15.30
C TYR A 248 -6.35 28.39 15.74
N ARG A 249 -6.85 27.37 16.45
CA ARG A 249 -8.23 27.40 16.98
C ARG A 249 -8.40 28.48 18.04
N LYS A 250 -7.42 28.63 18.92
CA LYS A 250 -7.54 29.39 20.19
C LYS A 250 -6.99 30.80 20.12
N ASP A 251 -5.86 31.00 19.45
CA ASP A 251 -5.09 32.23 19.42
C ASP A 251 -5.40 33.05 18.14
N PRO A 252 -6.04 34.22 18.27
CA PRO A 252 -6.29 35.13 17.14
C PRO A 252 -5.04 35.58 16.39
N VAL A 253 -3.88 35.65 17.05
CA VAL A 253 -2.61 36.05 16.42
C VAL A 253 -2.13 34.94 15.49
N VAL A 254 -2.20 33.68 15.92
CA VAL A 254 -1.86 32.53 15.09
C VAL A 254 -2.88 32.38 13.94
N ALA A 255 -4.17 32.54 14.23
CA ALA A 255 -5.24 32.51 13.23
C ALA A 255 -5.08 33.58 12.15
N SER A 256 -4.85 34.85 12.53
CA SER A 256 -4.64 35.93 11.55
C SER A 256 -3.43 35.70 10.65
N LYS A 257 -2.31 35.22 11.22
CA LYS A 257 -1.11 34.86 10.44
C LYS A 257 -1.36 33.73 9.46
N ILE A 258 -2.03 32.65 9.90
CA ILE A 258 -2.34 31.53 9.03
C ILE A 258 -3.35 31.96 7.97
N ASP A 259 -4.46 32.59 8.34
CA ASP A 259 -5.52 32.91 7.38
C ASP A 259 -5.17 34.05 6.42
N GLY A 260 -4.17 34.87 6.76
CA GLY A 260 -3.91 36.14 6.08
C GLY A 260 -5.05 37.13 6.32
N SER A 261 -5.77 37.01 7.45
CA SER A 261 -6.89 37.87 7.82
C SER A 261 -6.46 39.00 8.76
N SER A 262 -7.33 39.99 8.98
CA SER A 262 -7.03 41.05 9.92
C SER A 262 -7.04 40.53 11.36
N ALA A 263 -6.22 41.09 12.24
CA ALA A 263 -6.23 40.76 13.66
C ALA A 263 -7.61 41.03 14.31
N LYS A 264 -8.39 41.96 13.75
CA LYS A 264 -9.76 42.27 14.20
C LYS A 264 -10.70 41.11 13.87
N ASP A 265 -10.68 40.58 12.64
CA ASP A 265 -11.55 39.48 12.22
C ASP A 265 -11.20 38.19 12.98
N ALA A 266 -9.91 37.90 13.12
CA ALA A 266 -9.46 36.75 13.90
C ALA A 266 -9.88 36.84 15.38
N LYS A 267 -9.82 38.04 15.99
CA LYS A 267 -10.33 38.29 17.36
C LYS A 267 -11.84 38.16 17.46
N ALA A 268 -12.57 38.52 16.39
CA ALA A 268 -14.01 38.29 16.27
C ALA A 268 -14.37 36.82 16.00
N GLY A 269 -13.39 35.93 15.94
CA GLY A 269 -13.60 34.48 15.80
C GLY A 269 -13.49 33.96 14.37
N TYR A 270 -13.11 34.78 13.38
CA TYR A 270 -12.89 34.30 12.01
C TYR A 270 -11.80 33.22 11.99
N ARG A 271 -12.13 32.09 11.35
CA ARG A 271 -11.22 30.98 11.07
C ARG A 271 -11.53 30.46 9.68
N ARG A 272 -10.68 30.74 8.69
CA ARG A 272 -10.92 30.40 7.27
C ARG A 272 -11.30 28.93 7.06
N PHE A 273 -10.71 28.04 7.85
CA PHE A 273 -10.90 26.59 7.74
C PHE A 273 -11.94 25.99 8.69
N LEU A 274 -12.45 26.77 9.66
CA LEU A 274 -13.34 26.25 10.72
C LEU A 274 -14.69 26.96 10.80
N ASN A 275 -14.85 28.08 10.09
CA ASN A 275 -16.05 28.91 10.16
C ASN A 275 -16.61 29.19 8.77
N HIS A 276 -17.89 29.53 8.71
CA HIS A 276 -18.46 30.16 7.51
C HIS A 276 -17.79 31.53 7.23
N ARG A 277 -17.77 31.91 5.95
CA ARG A 277 -17.05 33.11 5.48
C ARG A 277 -17.70 34.41 5.95
N ASP A 278 -19.01 34.38 6.25
CA ASP A 278 -19.80 35.57 6.56
C ASP A 278 -20.07 35.73 8.07
N PRO A 279 -20.02 36.96 8.60
CA PRO A 279 -20.43 37.24 9.97
C PRO A 279 -21.94 37.01 10.20
N PRO A 280 -22.37 36.53 11.39
CA PRO A 280 -21.54 36.11 12.50
C PRO A 280 -20.79 34.82 12.16
N TYR A 281 -19.50 34.77 12.48
CA TYR A 281 -18.67 33.62 12.14
C TYR A 281 -19.10 32.38 12.95
N CYS A 282 -19.95 31.55 12.35
CA CYS A 282 -20.43 30.32 12.96
C CYS A 282 -19.40 29.19 12.75
N PRO A 283 -18.97 28.49 13.82
CA PRO A 283 -18.14 27.30 13.69
C PRO A 283 -18.86 26.21 12.89
N ILE A 284 -18.15 25.55 11.98
CA ILE A 284 -18.62 24.35 11.30
C ILE A 284 -18.33 23.18 12.25
N GLY A 285 -19.35 22.77 13.02
CA GLY A 285 -19.19 21.83 14.15
C GLY A 285 -18.32 20.61 13.85
N ARG A 286 -18.55 19.96 12.70
CA ARG A 286 -17.82 18.76 12.27
C ARG A 286 -16.32 18.95 12.05
N GLN A 287 -15.89 20.14 11.61
CA GLN A 287 -14.48 20.39 11.31
C GLN A 287 -13.63 20.37 12.57
N ASN A 288 -14.18 20.77 13.71
CA ASN A 288 -13.48 20.70 14.99
C ASN A 288 -13.22 19.24 15.41
N GLU A 289 -14.21 18.36 15.26
CA GLU A 289 -14.07 16.93 15.56
C GLU A 289 -13.05 16.25 14.64
N ASP A 290 -13.16 16.47 13.32
CA ASP A 290 -12.18 15.97 12.34
C ASP A 290 -10.75 16.47 12.68
N LEU A 291 -10.61 17.73 13.13
CA LEU A 291 -9.32 18.30 13.53
C LEU A 291 -8.78 17.69 14.83
N ASP A 292 -9.66 17.43 15.80
CA ASP A 292 -9.31 16.76 17.05
C ASP A 292 -8.87 15.31 16.80
N ASN A 293 -9.58 14.59 15.93
CA ASN A 293 -9.22 13.24 15.49
C ASN A 293 -7.87 13.24 14.76
N PHE A 294 -7.64 14.19 13.85
CA PHE A 294 -6.36 14.36 13.17
C PHE A 294 -5.20 14.62 14.15
N CYS A 295 -5.37 15.56 15.09
CA CYS A 295 -4.33 15.87 16.08
C CYS A 295 -4.03 14.65 16.96
N ARG A 296 -5.06 13.97 17.46
CA ARG A 296 -4.92 12.79 18.31
C ARG A 296 -4.26 11.62 17.58
N GLY A 297 -4.64 11.38 16.32
CA GLY A 297 -4.02 10.36 15.48
C GLY A 297 -2.52 10.61 15.30
N ILE A 298 -2.13 11.85 15.01
CA ILE A 298 -0.70 12.22 14.90
C ILE A 298 0.03 12.06 16.24
N GLU A 299 -0.54 12.51 17.35
CA GLU A 299 0.08 12.36 18.68
C GLU A 299 0.26 10.88 19.05
N HIS A 300 -0.75 10.05 18.81
CA HIS A 300 -0.67 8.60 18.98
C HIS A 300 0.47 8.02 18.14
N ARG A 301 0.59 8.45 16.89
CA ARG A 301 1.67 8.04 15.99
C ARG A 301 3.05 8.47 16.48
N ILE A 302 3.21 9.71 16.93
CA ILE A 302 4.48 10.25 17.46
C ILE A 302 4.89 9.52 18.74
N SER A 303 3.95 9.03 19.53
CA SER A 303 4.22 8.42 20.83
C SER A 303 5.18 7.22 20.80
N ARG A 304 5.33 6.56 19.63
CA ARG A 304 6.29 5.46 19.41
C ARG A 304 7.70 5.90 19.03
N TYR A 305 7.89 7.18 18.75
CA TYR A 305 9.15 7.75 18.26
C TYR A 305 9.81 8.67 19.28
N LYS A 306 9.54 8.51 20.58
CA LYS A 306 10.09 9.36 21.65
C LYS A 306 11.61 9.45 21.64
N ASP A 307 12.29 8.36 21.27
CA ASP A 307 13.75 8.30 21.21
C ASP A 307 14.32 8.76 19.85
N LYS A 308 13.43 9.07 18.89
CA LYS A 308 13.77 9.35 17.47
C LYS A 308 13.09 10.61 16.96
N MET A 309 12.87 11.59 17.83
CA MET A 309 12.09 12.80 17.53
C MET A 309 12.65 13.64 16.37
N ASP A 310 13.95 13.55 16.10
CA ASP A 310 14.65 14.28 15.05
C ASP A 310 14.96 13.40 13.80
N GLU A 311 14.60 12.11 13.80
CA GLU A 311 14.69 11.25 12.60
C GLU A 311 13.44 11.42 11.72
N PRO A 312 13.55 11.39 10.38
CA PRO A 312 12.37 11.35 9.50
C PRO A 312 11.47 10.16 9.82
N MET A 313 10.16 10.38 9.83
CA MET A 313 9.18 9.29 9.96
C MET A 313 9.33 8.29 8.81
N LYS A 314 8.99 7.01 9.06
CA LYS A 314 9.04 5.98 8.01
C LYS A 314 8.11 6.31 6.82
N SER A 315 6.95 6.89 7.09
CA SER A 315 5.97 7.25 6.06
C SER A 315 5.46 8.69 6.24
N PRO A 316 5.29 9.48 5.18
CA PRO A 316 4.76 10.84 5.27
C PRO A 316 3.24 10.82 5.51
N LEU A 317 2.68 11.97 5.88
CA LEU A 317 1.22 12.14 5.86
C LEU A 317 0.73 12.06 4.41
N SER A 318 -0.21 11.16 4.14
CA SER A 318 -0.70 10.89 2.79
C SER A 318 -2.16 11.30 2.57
N TYR A 319 -2.51 11.54 1.31
CA TYR A 319 -3.87 11.71 0.83
C TYR A 319 -4.01 10.94 -0.47
N TYR A 320 -5.03 10.11 -0.60
CA TYR A 320 -5.35 9.40 -1.82
C TYR A 320 -6.64 9.96 -2.40
N GLY A 321 -6.68 10.11 -3.72
CA GLY A 321 -7.83 10.63 -4.40
C GLY A 321 -7.99 10.08 -5.81
N TYR A 322 -9.22 10.13 -6.30
CA TYR A 322 -9.57 9.85 -7.68
C TYR A 322 -9.48 11.10 -8.57
N ALA A 323 -9.00 10.94 -9.80
CA ALA A 323 -9.03 11.99 -10.83
C ALA A 323 -9.43 11.38 -12.19
N THR A 324 -10.35 12.04 -12.88
CA THR A 324 -10.63 11.79 -14.30
C THR A 324 -9.56 12.40 -15.21
N ASP A 325 -9.07 13.58 -14.84
CA ASP A 325 -7.92 14.27 -15.43
C ASP A 325 -6.94 14.62 -14.31
N TYR A 326 -5.84 13.88 -14.26
CA TYR A 326 -4.82 14.07 -13.23
C TYR A 326 -4.16 15.45 -13.29
N ALA A 327 -3.87 15.98 -14.47
CA ALA A 327 -3.14 17.23 -14.61
C ALA A 327 -4.00 18.41 -14.11
N THR A 328 -5.27 18.44 -14.50
CA THR A 328 -6.22 19.43 -13.99
C THR A 328 -6.42 19.29 -12.49
N ARG A 329 -6.59 18.06 -12.00
CA ARG A 329 -6.78 17.82 -10.56
C ARG A 329 -5.56 18.23 -9.73
N LYS A 330 -4.35 17.95 -10.22
CA LYS A 330 -3.09 18.39 -9.60
C LYS A 330 -3.03 19.92 -9.52
N ARG A 331 -3.32 20.63 -10.61
CA ARG A 331 -3.36 22.11 -10.62
C ARG A 331 -4.38 22.67 -9.63
N GLN A 332 -5.58 22.07 -9.55
CA GLN A 332 -6.58 22.48 -8.57
C GLN A 332 -6.03 22.36 -7.14
N HIS A 333 -5.43 21.22 -6.81
CA HIS A 333 -4.85 21.03 -5.48
C HIS A 333 -3.69 22.00 -5.19
N ASP A 334 -2.82 22.25 -6.16
CA ASP A 334 -1.69 23.16 -6.00
C ASP A 334 -2.17 24.61 -5.79
N LYS A 335 -3.33 24.97 -6.36
CA LYS A 335 -4.03 26.24 -6.11
C LYS A 335 -4.92 26.22 -4.85
N GLY A 336 -4.97 25.11 -4.12
CA GLY A 336 -5.86 24.93 -2.96
C GLY A 336 -7.35 24.89 -3.31
N GLN A 337 -7.69 24.63 -4.57
CA GLN A 337 -9.06 24.48 -5.07
C GLN A 337 -9.53 23.03 -4.95
N SER A 338 -10.82 22.83 -4.69
CA SER A 338 -11.51 21.52 -4.67
C SER A 338 -10.81 20.42 -3.85
N SER A 339 -10.01 20.80 -2.87
CA SER A 339 -9.24 19.93 -1.97
C SER A 339 -10.00 19.72 -0.67
N SER A 340 -9.73 18.63 0.07
CA SER A 340 -10.25 18.51 1.43
C SER A 340 -9.79 19.72 2.25
N TRP A 341 -10.70 20.28 3.07
CA TRP A 341 -10.39 21.48 3.84
C TRP A 341 -9.19 21.26 4.78
N LEU A 342 -9.05 20.05 5.33
CA LEU A 342 -7.92 19.69 6.20
C LEU A 342 -6.59 19.67 5.44
N MET A 343 -6.54 19.04 4.27
CA MET A 343 -5.32 19.05 3.44
C MET A 343 -4.94 20.48 3.06
N ARG A 344 -5.93 21.34 2.76
CA ARG A 344 -5.69 22.77 2.50
C ARG A 344 -5.13 23.47 3.74
N MET A 345 -5.70 23.23 4.92
CA MET A 345 -5.21 23.80 6.17
C MET A 345 -3.76 23.39 6.44
N VAL A 346 -3.44 22.09 6.35
CA VAL A 346 -2.08 21.56 6.52
C VAL A 346 -1.11 22.14 5.48
N SER A 347 -1.52 22.21 4.21
CA SER A 347 -0.74 22.86 3.17
C SER A 347 -0.50 24.33 3.53
N TRP A 348 -1.54 25.05 3.93
CA TRP A 348 -1.43 26.47 4.24
C TRP A 348 -0.51 26.73 5.44
N VAL A 349 -0.64 25.95 6.52
CA VAL A 349 0.25 26.02 7.69
C VAL A 349 1.71 25.78 7.28
N THR A 350 1.97 24.76 6.45
CA THR A 350 3.33 24.44 6.02
C THR A 350 3.95 25.47 5.08
N HIS A 351 3.14 26.20 4.30
CA HIS A 351 3.61 27.29 3.45
C HIS A 351 3.83 28.61 4.23
N GLN A 352 2.95 28.92 5.19
CA GLN A 352 2.97 30.20 5.91
C GLN A 352 3.92 30.19 7.12
N HIS A 353 4.06 29.05 7.81
CA HIS A 353 4.81 29.00 9.05
C HIS A 353 6.33 28.89 8.78
N PRO A 354 7.19 29.76 9.38
CA PRO A 354 8.62 29.80 9.08
C PRO A 354 9.35 28.46 9.23
N LEU A 355 9.00 27.68 10.25
CA LEU A 355 9.60 26.36 10.53
C LEU A 355 9.55 25.41 9.32
N PHE A 356 8.42 25.37 8.61
CA PHE A 356 8.20 24.45 7.50
C PHE A 356 8.63 25.06 6.17
N ARG A 357 8.43 26.39 6.00
CA ARG A 357 8.83 27.12 4.80
C ARG A 357 10.33 27.03 4.55
N GLN A 358 11.15 27.20 5.59
CA GLN A 358 12.61 27.09 5.49
C GLN A 358 13.07 25.71 5.01
N LYS A 359 12.31 24.65 5.33
CA LYS A 359 12.59 23.27 4.92
C LYS A 359 11.88 22.87 3.62
N ARG A 360 11.16 23.81 2.99
CA ARG A 360 10.44 23.61 1.73
C ARG A 360 9.46 22.42 1.79
N VAL A 361 8.80 22.24 2.93
CA VAL A 361 7.78 21.19 3.12
C VAL A 361 6.59 21.44 2.19
N ARG A 362 6.20 20.43 1.40
CA ARG A 362 5.08 20.53 0.47
C ARG A 362 4.41 19.19 0.22
N PHE A 363 3.20 19.23 -0.35
CA PHE A 363 2.55 18.04 -0.88
C PHE A 363 3.10 17.69 -2.27
N SER A 364 3.85 16.60 -2.37
CA SER A 364 4.28 16.01 -3.65
C SER A 364 3.21 15.05 -4.17
N SER A 365 2.91 15.07 -5.46
CA SER A 365 1.79 14.31 -6.05
C SER A 365 2.27 13.27 -7.05
N TYR A 366 1.69 12.07 -7.02
CA TYR A 366 2.07 10.95 -7.88
C TYR A 366 0.84 10.14 -8.32
N VAL A 367 0.84 9.65 -9.57
CA VAL A 367 -0.17 8.68 -10.04
C VAL A 367 0.25 7.28 -9.61
N VAL A 368 -0.59 6.62 -8.80
CA VAL A 368 -0.28 5.31 -8.21
C VAL A 368 -1.10 4.16 -8.78
N GLY A 369 -2.20 4.45 -9.47
CA GLY A 369 -2.98 3.44 -10.19
C GLY A 369 -3.84 4.04 -11.27
N LEU A 370 -4.14 3.24 -12.29
CA LEU A 370 -5.01 3.64 -13.41
C LEU A 370 -6.32 2.87 -13.31
N ASN A 371 -7.41 3.50 -13.72
CA ASN A 371 -8.73 2.92 -13.73
C ASN A 371 -9.19 2.78 -15.17
N TRP A 372 -9.70 1.61 -15.53
CA TRP A 372 -10.34 1.38 -16.84
C TRP A 372 -11.77 0.86 -16.71
N LYS A 373 -12.27 0.74 -15.48
CA LYS A 373 -13.67 0.45 -15.18
C LYS A 373 -14.17 1.36 -14.08
N HIS A 374 -15.46 1.69 -14.11
CA HIS A 374 -16.07 2.53 -13.09
C HIS A 374 -15.91 1.96 -11.67
N LEU A 375 -16.11 0.65 -11.48
CA LEU A 375 -15.97 0.05 -10.15
C LEU A 375 -14.55 0.19 -9.58
N GLN A 376 -13.53 0.24 -10.44
CA GLN A 376 -12.13 0.36 -10.03
C GLN A 376 -11.79 1.72 -9.46
N SER A 377 -12.42 2.81 -9.90
CA SER A 377 -12.15 4.12 -9.30
C SER A 377 -12.53 4.14 -7.81
N ARG A 378 -13.67 3.56 -7.47
CA ARG A 378 -14.11 3.43 -6.06
C ARG A 378 -13.22 2.45 -5.29
N VAL A 379 -13.02 1.26 -5.83
CA VAL A 379 -12.22 0.21 -5.18
C VAL A 379 -10.77 0.66 -4.98
N GLY A 380 -10.16 1.25 -6.00
CA GLY A 380 -8.79 1.70 -5.98
C GLY A 380 -8.55 2.84 -5.00
N GLU A 381 -9.46 3.81 -4.91
CA GLU A 381 -9.38 4.88 -3.91
C GLU A 381 -9.45 4.29 -2.48
N ILE A 382 -10.40 3.38 -2.23
CA ILE A 382 -10.53 2.69 -0.93
C ILE A 382 -9.27 1.91 -0.60
N LEU A 383 -8.83 1.02 -1.49
CA LEU A 383 -7.67 0.17 -1.25
C LEU A 383 -6.41 0.98 -0.98
N LEU A 384 -6.08 1.93 -1.85
CA LEU A 384 -4.84 2.68 -1.71
C LEU A 384 -4.87 3.65 -0.53
N THR A 385 -6.04 4.17 -0.15
CA THR A 385 -6.19 4.94 1.09
C THR A 385 -5.86 4.09 2.31
N PHE A 386 -6.39 2.85 2.38
CA PHE A 386 -6.12 1.96 3.50
C PHE A 386 -4.68 1.45 3.49
N ILE A 387 -4.18 0.94 2.36
CA ILE A 387 -2.82 0.44 2.22
C ILE A 387 -1.81 1.52 2.59
N GLY A 388 -1.94 2.70 2.01
CA GLY A 388 -1.06 3.85 2.23
C GLY A 388 -1.38 4.66 3.50
N GLN A 389 -2.24 4.15 4.37
CA GLN A 389 -2.58 4.74 5.67
C GLN A 389 -3.10 6.19 5.61
N GLY A 390 -3.79 6.61 4.55
CA GLY A 390 -4.14 8.02 4.32
C GLY A 390 -5.21 8.63 5.24
N ASN A 391 -5.75 7.89 6.19
CA ASN A 391 -6.82 8.35 7.07
C ASN A 391 -6.28 9.27 8.19
N ILE A 392 -7.12 10.17 8.71
CA ILE A 392 -6.78 11.00 9.87
C ILE A 392 -6.74 10.19 11.18
N ILE A 393 -7.54 9.13 11.30
CA ILE A 393 -7.78 8.48 12.59
C ILE A 393 -6.55 7.72 13.09
N ASN A 394 -5.80 7.08 12.19
CA ASN A 394 -4.55 6.37 12.51
C ASN A 394 -3.32 7.28 12.47
N GLY A 395 -3.49 8.60 12.26
CA GLY A 395 -2.38 9.56 12.13
C GLY A 395 -1.52 9.41 10.87
N GLY A 396 -1.96 8.60 9.91
CA GLY A 396 -1.19 8.31 8.70
C GLY A 396 -1.43 9.31 7.56
N GLY A 397 -2.51 10.10 7.60
CA GLY A 397 -2.81 11.03 6.52
C GLY A 397 -3.81 12.13 6.83
N VAL A 398 -4.38 12.70 5.76
CA VAL A 398 -5.29 13.86 5.79
C VAL A 398 -6.65 13.58 5.11
N CYS A 399 -6.97 12.30 4.85
CA CYS A 399 -8.30 11.90 4.36
C CYS A 399 -9.31 11.91 5.51
N ILE A 400 -10.20 12.92 5.49
CA ILE A 400 -11.31 13.07 6.44
C ILE A 400 -12.60 12.34 6.00
N TRP A 401 -12.74 12.02 4.72
CA TRP A 401 -13.92 11.35 4.16
C TRP A 401 -13.64 9.86 4.01
N ASN A 402 -14.70 9.04 4.08
CA ASN A 402 -14.58 7.64 3.72
C ASN A 402 -14.18 7.57 2.23
N PRO A 403 -13.10 6.86 1.89
CA PRO A 403 -12.66 6.77 0.51
C PRO A 403 -13.73 6.06 -0.35
N GLY A 404 -13.76 6.36 -1.65
CA GLY A 404 -14.71 5.78 -2.59
C GLY A 404 -16.10 6.44 -2.60
N GLN A 405 -16.33 7.47 -1.78
CA GLN A 405 -17.59 8.24 -1.79
C GLN A 405 -17.60 9.39 -2.80
N ASN A 406 -16.43 9.85 -3.26
CA ASN A 406 -16.30 11.02 -4.14
C ASN A 406 -16.16 10.66 -5.62
N SER A 407 -16.39 9.40 -6.00
CA SER A 407 -16.32 8.96 -7.40
C SER A 407 -17.61 9.25 -8.16
N ASN A 408 -18.13 10.49 -8.08
CA ASN A 408 -19.16 10.95 -9.01
C ASN A 408 -18.51 11.03 -10.37
N ASN A 409 -18.73 9.98 -11.16
CA ASN A 409 -17.96 9.76 -12.35
C ASN A 409 -18.68 10.35 -13.57
N PRO A 410 -18.09 11.33 -14.27
CA PRO A 410 -18.70 11.91 -15.46
C PRO A 410 -18.58 11.00 -16.70
N TYR A 411 -17.83 9.89 -16.63
CA TYR A 411 -17.62 9.02 -17.78
C TYR A 411 -18.88 8.19 -18.07
N ASN A 412 -19.39 8.31 -19.29
CA ASN A 412 -20.40 7.39 -19.82
C ASN A 412 -19.76 6.03 -20.22
N GLU A 413 -20.60 5.06 -20.58
CA GLU A 413 -20.14 3.71 -20.91
C GLU A 413 -19.19 3.68 -22.10
N GLN A 414 -19.42 4.51 -23.13
CA GLN A 414 -18.56 4.58 -24.30
C GLN A 414 -17.15 5.07 -23.94
N GLN A 415 -17.04 6.13 -23.14
CA GLN A 415 -15.76 6.66 -22.68
C GLN A 415 -15.00 5.61 -21.86
N TRP A 416 -15.68 4.81 -21.05
CA TRP A 416 -15.05 3.69 -20.35
C TRP A 416 -14.54 2.60 -21.30
N ARG A 417 -15.29 2.25 -22.35
CA ARG A 417 -14.84 1.29 -23.35
C ARG A 417 -13.60 1.79 -24.10
N GLU A 418 -13.50 3.09 -24.36
CA GLU A 418 -12.33 3.71 -24.96
C GLU A 418 -11.11 3.66 -24.05
N VAL A 419 -11.26 4.03 -22.77
CA VAL A 419 -10.20 3.90 -21.76
C VAL A 419 -9.79 2.44 -21.59
N GLU A 420 -10.75 1.51 -21.55
CA GLU A 420 -10.46 0.08 -21.48
C GLU A 420 -9.67 -0.37 -22.70
N ARG A 421 -10.05 -0.01 -23.92
CA ARG A 421 -9.28 -0.32 -25.12
C ARG A 421 -7.85 0.24 -25.05
N TYR A 422 -7.71 1.48 -24.58
CA TYR A 422 -6.41 2.14 -24.40
C TYR A 422 -5.53 1.40 -23.37
N LEU A 423 -6.09 1.02 -22.22
CA LEU A 423 -5.31 0.42 -21.14
C LEU A 423 -5.17 -1.10 -21.23
N LYS A 424 -6.08 -1.80 -21.93
CA LYS A 424 -6.17 -3.26 -21.96
C LYS A 424 -4.83 -3.90 -22.32
N ASN A 425 -4.24 -3.55 -23.47
CA ASN A 425 -2.97 -4.15 -23.89
C ASN A 425 -1.82 -3.78 -22.94
N ARG A 426 -1.84 -2.55 -22.40
CA ARG A 426 -0.78 -2.03 -21.52
C ARG A 426 -0.78 -2.68 -20.13
N LEU A 427 -1.95 -3.01 -19.62
CA LEU A 427 -2.12 -3.59 -18.29
C LEU A 427 -2.25 -5.11 -18.33
N GLN A 428 -2.64 -5.71 -19.45
CA GLN A 428 -2.72 -7.17 -19.59
C GLN A 428 -1.37 -7.84 -19.41
N GLN A 429 -0.31 -7.30 -20.03
CA GLN A 429 1.05 -7.81 -19.84
C GLN A 429 1.45 -7.76 -18.36
N ARG A 430 1.30 -6.60 -17.72
CA ARG A 430 1.61 -6.43 -16.29
C ARG A 430 0.79 -7.38 -15.40
N LYS A 431 -0.51 -7.53 -15.69
CA LYS A 431 -1.37 -8.47 -14.97
C LYS A 431 -0.90 -9.91 -15.12
N ALA A 432 -0.46 -10.31 -16.31
CA ALA A 432 0.07 -11.64 -16.57
C ALA A 432 1.39 -11.88 -15.82
N GLU A 433 2.31 -10.91 -15.84
CA GLU A 433 3.57 -10.95 -15.10
C GLU A 433 3.33 -11.04 -13.57
N ASN A 434 2.41 -10.23 -13.06
CA ASN A 434 2.02 -10.23 -11.65
C ASN A 434 1.34 -11.55 -11.26
N LEU A 435 0.48 -12.10 -12.13
CA LEU A 435 -0.17 -13.39 -11.90
C LEU A 435 0.85 -14.54 -11.89
N ALA A 436 1.84 -14.53 -12.77
CA ALA A 436 2.91 -15.52 -12.79
C ALA A 436 3.74 -15.49 -11.49
N LYS A 437 4.05 -14.28 -10.98
CA LYS A 437 4.73 -14.12 -9.70
C LYS A 437 3.89 -14.60 -8.51
N ASP A 438 2.60 -14.27 -8.47
CA ASP A 438 1.69 -14.76 -7.42
C ASP A 438 1.59 -16.29 -7.45
N ARG A 439 1.52 -16.88 -8.65
CA ARG A 439 1.55 -18.34 -8.82
C ARG A 439 2.83 -18.95 -8.26
N GLN A 440 4.00 -18.36 -8.54
CA GLN A 440 5.29 -18.82 -8.01
C GLN A 440 5.34 -18.75 -6.48
N ILE A 441 4.82 -17.66 -5.88
CA ILE A 441 4.73 -17.52 -4.42
C ILE A 441 3.84 -18.62 -3.83
N LEU A 442 2.68 -18.85 -4.45
CA LEU A 442 1.72 -19.88 -4.02
C LEU A 442 2.30 -21.29 -4.15
N GLU A 443 2.98 -21.61 -5.25
CA GLU A 443 3.67 -22.89 -5.43
C GLU A 443 4.75 -23.10 -4.36
N GLY A 444 5.51 -22.05 -4.03
CA GLY A 444 6.46 -22.07 -2.92
C GLY A 444 5.80 -22.31 -1.56
N PHE A 445 4.63 -21.70 -1.33
CA PHE A 445 3.83 -21.92 -0.12
C PHE A 445 3.31 -23.36 -0.05
N ILE A 446 2.70 -23.87 -1.12
CA ILE A 446 2.22 -25.26 -1.23
C ILE A 446 3.36 -26.23 -0.96
N LYS A 447 4.55 -26.00 -1.53
CA LYS A 447 5.73 -26.85 -1.28
C LYS A 447 6.15 -26.84 0.19
N ARG A 448 6.17 -25.68 0.85
CA ARG A 448 6.47 -25.58 2.29
C ARG A 448 5.44 -26.30 3.13
N ALA A 449 4.16 -26.17 2.80
CA ALA A 449 3.09 -26.83 3.52
C ALA A 449 3.09 -28.35 3.35
N LYS A 450 3.34 -28.85 2.13
CA LYS A 450 3.54 -30.29 1.90
C LYS A 450 4.70 -30.84 2.73
N LYS A 451 5.84 -30.15 2.75
CA LYS A 451 7.00 -30.52 3.57
C LYS A 451 6.66 -30.49 5.08
N ALA A 452 5.88 -29.51 5.54
CA ALA A 452 5.44 -29.44 6.93
C ALA A 452 4.50 -30.60 7.28
N ARG A 453 3.60 -30.98 6.36
CA ARG A 453 2.72 -32.15 6.51
C ARG A 453 3.52 -33.45 6.59
N GLU A 454 4.47 -33.65 5.67
CA GLU A 454 5.38 -34.80 5.69
C GLU A 454 6.17 -34.88 6.99
N GLY A 455 6.71 -33.75 7.47
CA GLY A 455 7.37 -33.68 8.77
C GLY A 455 6.42 -34.00 9.94
N GLY A 456 5.16 -33.57 9.86
CA GLY A 456 4.13 -33.93 10.83
C GLY A 456 3.75 -35.41 10.80
N ASP A 457 3.71 -36.03 9.62
CA ASP A 457 3.48 -37.47 9.46
C ASP A 457 4.66 -38.29 10.01
N GLU A 458 5.89 -37.83 9.79
CA GLU A 458 7.09 -38.40 10.38
C GLU A 458 7.06 -38.33 11.91
N ILE A 459 6.73 -37.17 12.49
CA ILE A 459 6.54 -37.00 13.93
C ILE A 459 5.44 -37.94 14.46
N ARG A 460 4.30 -38.05 13.74
CA ARG A 460 3.21 -38.99 14.10
C ARG A 460 3.67 -40.45 14.03
N SER A 461 4.54 -40.80 13.09
CA SER A 461 5.13 -42.14 12.97
C SER A 461 6.07 -42.44 14.14
N GLN A 462 6.95 -41.50 14.49
CA GLN A 462 7.86 -41.61 15.62
C GLN A 462 7.10 -41.72 16.96
N ILE A 463 6.01 -40.97 17.14
CA ILE A 463 5.11 -41.13 18.30
C ILE A 463 4.50 -42.53 18.33
N ARG A 464 4.03 -43.07 17.20
CA ARG A 464 3.48 -44.43 17.12
C ARG A 464 4.53 -45.49 17.44
N GLU A 465 5.73 -45.37 16.90
CA GLU A 465 6.84 -46.27 17.21
C GLU A 465 7.23 -46.19 18.69
N LEU A 466 7.27 -44.98 19.25
CA LEU A 466 7.49 -44.77 20.67
C LEU A 466 6.40 -45.48 21.50
N ILE A 467 5.12 -45.25 21.20
CA ILE A 467 3.99 -45.92 21.87
C ILE A 467 4.12 -47.45 21.78
N ASN A 468 4.42 -48.00 20.60
CA ASN A 468 4.54 -49.45 20.40
C ASN A 468 5.75 -50.04 21.15
N SER A 469 6.90 -49.38 21.08
CA SER A 469 8.12 -49.77 21.82
C SER A 469 7.95 -49.66 23.33
N THR A 470 6.97 -48.86 23.80
CA THR A 470 6.61 -48.74 25.22
C THR A 470 5.59 -49.78 25.66
N ALA A 471 4.56 -50.00 24.83
CA ALA A 471 3.44 -50.86 25.15
C ALA A 471 3.85 -52.34 25.25
N GLU A 472 4.81 -52.77 24.42
CA GLU A 472 5.28 -54.16 24.42
C GLU A 472 6.03 -54.56 25.70
N PRO A 473 7.02 -53.80 26.21
CA PRO A 473 7.62 -54.06 27.51
C PRO A 473 6.60 -54.05 28.65
N ILE A 474 5.64 -53.13 28.65
CA ILE A 474 4.60 -53.07 29.68
C ILE A 474 3.66 -54.29 29.60
N ARG A 475 3.26 -54.72 28.40
CA ARG A 475 2.47 -55.97 28.21
C ARG A 475 3.24 -57.19 28.68
N SER A 476 4.49 -57.33 28.26
CA SER A 476 5.39 -58.43 28.64
C SER A 476 5.61 -58.45 30.16
N PHE A 477 5.77 -57.27 30.76
CA PHE A 477 5.87 -57.09 32.19
C PHE A 477 4.61 -57.53 32.93
N LEU A 478 3.42 -57.09 32.50
CA LEU A 478 2.15 -57.48 33.10
C LEU A 478 1.91 -59.00 32.96
N GLN A 479 2.35 -59.61 31.87
CA GLN A 479 2.30 -61.07 31.67
C GLN A 479 3.27 -61.84 32.56
N THR A 480 4.42 -61.28 32.93
CA THR A 480 5.40 -61.94 33.82
C THR A 480 5.13 -61.66 35.29
N MET A 481 4.54 -60.52 35.65
CA MET A 481 4.17 -60.17 37.03
C MET A 481 3.17 -61.17 37.64
N THR A 482 2.28 -61.75 36.83
CA THR A 482 1.29 -62.75 37.27
C THR A 482 1.92 -64.07 37.73
N THR A 483 3.20 -64.30 37.41
CA THR A 483 3.94 -65.53 37.77
C THR A 483 5.18 -65.28 38.65
N SER A 484 5.50 -64.02 38.96
CA SER A 484 6.73 -63.62 39.68
C SER A 484 6.55 -63.56 41.21
N SER A 485 7.65 -63.69 41.97
CA SER A 485 7.65 -63.52 43.44
C SER A 485 7.51 -62.06 43.86
N LYS A 486 7.10 -61.79 45.12
CA LYS A 486 6.82 -60.43 45.61
C LYS A 486 8.03 -59.47 45.52
N GLU A 487 9.23 -59.91 45.90
CA GLU A 487 10.44 -59.08 45.78
C GLU A 487 10.78 -58.76 44.32
N GLU A 488 10.55 -59.75 43.45
CA GLU A 488 10.76 -59.60 42.01
C GLU A 488 9.74 -58.64 41.39
N GLN A 489 8.50 -58.59 41.91
CA GLN A 489 7.47 -57.62 41.52
C GLN A 489 7.83 -56.19 41.96
N GLU A 490 8.42 -55.99 43.15
CA GLU A 490 8.81 -54.67 43.67
C GLU A 490 9.99 -54.07 42.88
N ALA A 491 11.02 -54.85 42.56
CA ALA A 491 12.13 -54.40 41.71
C ALA A 491 11.67 -54.03 40.29
N LYS A 492 10.75 -54.83 39.77
CA LYS A 492 10.06 -54.64 38.49
C LYS A 492 9.22 -53.35 38.47
N LEU A 493 8.50 -53.06 39.55
CA LEU A 493 7.73 -51.81 39.72
C LEU A 493 8.62 -50.56 39.73
N ALA A 494 9.79 -50.63 40.35
CA ALA A 494 10.74 -49.52 40.36
C ALA A 494 11.29 -49.19 38.96
N GLN A 495 11.62 -50.21 38.16
CA GLN A 495 12.00 -50.01 36.74
C GLN A 495 10.89 -49.34 35.93
N LEU A 496 9.64 -49.75 36.14
CA LEU A 496 8.49 -49.20 35.42
C LEU A 496 8.23 -47.73 35.76
N ALA A 497 8.48 -47.34 37.01
CA ALA A 497 8.38 -45.95 37.44
C ALA A 497 9.43 -45.05 36.75
N ASP A 498 10.66 -45.52 36.60
CA ASP A 498 11.73 -44.78 35.93
C ASP A 498 11.47 -44.62 34.42
N ILE A 499 10.99 -45.70 33.80
CA ILE A 499 10.50 -45.70 32.41
C ILE A 499 9.38 -44.67 32.24
N ALA A 500 8.40 -44.63 33.14
CA ALA A 500 7.28 -43.68 33.06
C ALA A 500 7.72 -42.20 33.17
N VAL A 501 8.76 -41.90 33.95
CA VAL A 501 9.33 -40.54 34.06
C VAL A 501 9.99 -40.10 32.75
N GLN A 502 10.78 -40.97 32.12
CA GLN A 502 11.42 -40.66 30.83
C GLN A 502 10.39 -40.40 29.73
N TYR A 503 9.28 -41.14 29.72
CA TYR A 503 8.19 -40.92 28.77
C TYR A 503 7.45 -39.61 28.97
N ARG A 504 7.26 -39.19 30.22
CA ARG A 504 6.58 -37.92 30.53
C ARG A 504 7.33 -36.72 29.95
N GLU A 505 8.65 -36.73 29.99
CA GLU A 505 9.47 -35.65 29.43
C GLU A 505 9.44 -35.65 27.90
N ARG A 506 9.58 -36.81 27.24
CA ARG A 506 9.42 -36.91 25.77
C ARG A 506 8.04 -36.46 25.27
N ALA A 507 6.97 -36.79 26.01
CA ALA A 507 5.62 -36.36 25.64
C ALA A 507 5.43 -34.83 25.67
N LYS A 508 6.17 -34.10 26.52
CA LYS A 508 6.14 -32.62 26.52
C LYS A 508 6.77 -32.03 25.26
N GLU A 509 7.87 -32.59 24.79
CA GLU A 509 8.56 -32.15 23.57
C GLU A 509 7.64 -32.33 22.35
N TYR A 510 7.01 -33.51 22.22
CA TYR A 510 6.08 -33.77 21.11
C TYR A 510 4.84 -32.87 21.12
N ASN A 511 4.29 -32.53 22.28
CA ASN A 511 3.16 -31.59 22.37
C ASN A 511 3.52 -30.18 21.90
N GLN A 512 4.77 -29.74 22.11
CA GLN A 512 5.23 -28.45 21.57
C GLN A 512 5.33 -28.48 20.04
N ASP A 513 5.76 -29.60 19.46
CA ASP A 513 5.86 -29.74 18.00
C ASP A 513 4.51 -29.93 17.32
N ILE A 514 3.56 -30.63 17.95
CA ILE A 514 2.16 -30.71 17.50
C ILE A 514 1.50 -29.33 17.49
N ALA A 515 1.71 -28.51 18.52
CA ALA A 515 1.18 -27.15 18.56
C ALA A 515 1.72 -26.27 17.42
N LYS A 516 3.01 -26.39 17.09
CA LYS A 516 3.62 -25.70 15.93
C LYS A 516 3.00 -26.18 14.61
N LEU A 517 2.78 -27.48 14.47
CA LEU A 517 2.16 -28.07 13.27
C LEU A 517 0.69 -27.69 13.13
N GLN A 518 -0.09 -27.68 14.21
CA GLN A 518 -1.49 -27.23 14.19
C GLN A 518 -1.60 -25.77 13.75
N MET A 519 -0.72 -24.89 14.22
CA MET A 519 -0.68 -23.49 13.77
C MET A 519 -0.40 -23.38 12.26
N VAL A 520 0.49 -24.23 11.72
CA VAL A 520 0.78 -24.29 10.27
C VAL A 520 -0.39 -24.88 9.47
N ILE A 521 -1.07 -25.90 10.01
CA ILE A 521 -2.19 -26.58 9.36
C ILE A 521 -3.45 -25.70 9.38
N GLU A 522 -3.75 -24.98 10.46
CA GLU A 522 -4.86 -24.02 10.51
C GLU A 522 -4.63 -22.86 9.52
N ASP A 523 -3.38 -22.39 9.39
CA ASP A 523 -2.98 -21.44 8.36
C ASP A 523 -2.83 -22.06 6.95
N TYR A 524 -3.09 -23.36 6.79
CA TYR A 524 -3.15 -24.04 5.49
C TYR A 524 -4.60 -24.38 5.10
N LEU A 525 -5.34 -25.08 5.97
CA LEU A 525 -6.72 -25.53 5.76
C LEU A 525 -7.73 -24.37 5.76
N GLY A 526 -7.46 -23.29 6.50
CA GLY A 526 -8.24 -22.06 6.38
C GLY A 526 -8.17 -21.40 4.99
N HIS A 527 -7.18 -21.81 4.17
CA HIS A 527 -6.82 -21.15 2.91
C HIS A 527 -6.99 -22.01 1.67
N GLU A 528 -6.73 -23.32 1.72
CA GLU A 528 -6.77 -24.18 0.52
C GLU A 528 -8.19 -24.36 -0.04
N GLY A 529 -9.19 -24.63 0.81
CA GLY A 529 -10.59 -24.74 0.36
C GLY A 529 -11.11 -23.46 -0.30
N LYS A 530 -10.78 -22.30 0.27
CA LYS A 530 -11.22 -20.99 -0.26
C LYS A 530 -10.42 -20.51 -1.47
N VAL A 531 -9.22 -21.03 -1.70
CA VAL A 531 -8.37 -20.69 -2.86
C VAL A 531 -8.69 -21.58 -4.04
N LEU A 532 -8.94 -22.88 -3.84
CA LEU A 532 -9.40 -23.78 -4.91
C LEU A 532 -10.80 -23.42 -5.42
N ASP A 533 -11.73 -23.06 -4.52
CA ASP A 533 -13.03 -22.51 -4.93
C ASP A 533 -12.89 -21.20 -5.71
N ALA A 534 -11.91 -20.37 -5.33
CA ALA A 534 -11.59 -19.13 -6.02
C ALA A 534 -11.02 -19.37 -7.43
N PHE A 535 -10.21 -20.42 -7.66
CA PHE A 535 -9.69 -20.78 -8.99
C PHE A 535 -10.76 -21.44 -9.88
N ARG A 536 -11.63 -22.30 -9.32
CA ARG A 536 -12.78 -22.87 -10.04
C ARG A 536 -13.75 -21.78 -10.54
N ALA A 537 -13.99 -20.76 -9.72
CA ALA A 537 -14.88 -19.64 -10.09
C ALA A 537 -14.37 -18.79 -11.27
N VAL A 538 -13.08 -18.87 -11.62
CA VAL A 538 -12.47 -18.17 -12.78
C VAL A 538 -12.10 -19.10 -13.94
N GLY A 539 -12.56 -20.35 -13.91
CA GLY A 539 -12.36 -21.30 -15.02
C GLY A 539 -10.89 -21.70 -15.25
N VAL A 540 -10.05 -21.60 -14.22
CA VAL A 540 -8.66 -22.07 -14.28
C VAL A 540 -8.62 -23.50 -13.76
N GLU A 541 -8.55 -24.46 -14.67
CA GLU A 541 -8.18 -25.83 -14.32
C GLU A 541 -6.69 -25.88 -13.98
N ILE A 542 -6.33 -26.40 -12.80
CA ILE A 542 -4.95 -26.67 -12.43
C ILE A 542 -4.67 -28.13 -12.78
N PRO A 543 -3.91 -28.43 -13.85
CA PRO A 543 -3.64 -29.81 -14.24
C PRO A 543 -2.82 -30.52 -13.16
N GLY A 544 -3.26 -31.71 -12.74
CA GLY A 544 -2.52 -32.59 -11.81
C GLY A 544 -2.90 -32.47 -10.33
N VAL A 545 -3.97 -31.75 -9.98
CA VAL A 545 -4.53 -31.75 -8.62
C VAL A 545 -5.82 -32.56 -8.61
N ASP A 546 -5.71 -33.87 -8.33
CA ASP A 546 -6.86 -34.72 -8.04
C ASP A 546 -7.31 -34.49 -6.59
N VAL A 547 -8.45 -33.84 -6.44
CA VAL A 547 -9.08 -33.51 -5.14
C VAL A 547 -10.20 -34.48 -4.76
N SER A 548 -10.42 -35.53 -5.54
CA SER A 548 -11.45 -36.54 -5.25
C SER A 548 -11.17 -37.37 -3.99
N GLY A 549 -10.00 -37.20 -3.37
CA GLY A 549 -9.62 -37.84 -2.10
C GLY A 549 -9.71 -36.94 -0.85
N PHE A 550 -10.24 -35.72 -0.94
CA PHE A 550 -10.44 -34.84 0.22
C PHE A 550 -11.89 -34.92 0.73
N ASP A 551 -12.23 -36.06 1.31
CA ASP A 551 -13.43 -36.18 2.13
C ASP A 551 -13.17 -35.52 3.49
N ASP A 552 -14.21 -34.93 4.09
CA ASP A 552 -14.24 -34.18 5.36
C ASP A 552 -13.68 -34.95 6.59
N GLN A 553 -13.23 -36.19 6.42
CA GLN A 553 -12.64 -37.03 7.48
C GLN A 553 -11.18 -36.70 7.80
N GLY A 554 -10.49 -35.89 7.00
CA GLY A 554 -9.09 -35.53 7.26
C GLY A 554 -8.87 -34.48 8.37
N ALA A 555 -9.95 -33.96 8.96
CA ALA A 555 -9.93 -32.94 10.01
C ALA A 555 -10.20 -33.48 11.43
N GLU A 556 -10.66 -34.73 11.58
CA GLU A 556 -10.63 -35.47 12.86
C GLU A 556 -9.28 -36.19 13.04
#